data_AF-A0A2E7D1W8-F1
#
_entry.id   AF-A0A2E7D1W8-F1
#
_cell.length_a   1.000
_cell.length_b   1.000
_cell.length_c   1.000
_cell.angle_alpha   90.00
_cell.angle_beta   90.00
_cell.angle_gamma   90.00
#
_symmetry.space_group_name_H-M   'P 1'
#
loop_
_entity.id
_entity.type
_entity.pdbx_description
1 polymer ?
#
loop_
_entity_poly.entity_id
_entity_poly.type
_entity_poly.pdbx_seq_one_letter_code
_entity_poly.pdbx_strand_id
1 'polypeptide(L)'
;MSSESFARSDEAFWLRSRCLLISLFALFVCFNSAGCSVFMAAKAPHKRNLAVLAPGNTRTEILQEIGPPKETRRTDNGRTDSFAFKQGYSLPVRTGRFLGHVSADLSSLGLWEIVGTPLETAFQGEDVAAEVVYDEDERAQYVEYSSGAHLRYGGPTLARWLRPKWKMQAAKLGELPSTGVIQASGTE
;
A
#
# COMPACT_ATOMS: atom_id res chain seq x y z
N MET A 1 -7.41 -59.59 -36.93
CA MET A 1 -6.76 -58.26 -36.82
C MET A 1 -7.83 -57.28 -36.36
N SER A 2 -8.27 -57.35 -35.10
CA SER A 2 -9.55 -56.72 -34.74
C SER A 2 -9.90 -56.85 -33.25
N SER A 3 -9.54 -55.85 -32.46
CA SER A 3 -10.25 -55.33 -31.27
C SER A 3 -9.28 -54.51 -30.41
N GLU A 4 -8.10 -55.06 -30.12
CA GLU A 4 -7.10 -54.41 -29.25
C GLU A 4 -6.43 -53.19 -29.90
N SER A 5 -6.28 -53.19 -31.23
CA SER A 5 -5.72 -52.05 -31.97
C SER A 5 -6.66 -50.84 -32.00
N PHE A 6 -7.97 -51.05 -31.88
CA PHE A 6 -8.99 -49.99 -31.90
C PHE A 6 -9.13 -49.34 -30.51
N ALA A 7 -9.15 -50.14 -29.43
CA ALA A 7 -9.17 -49.62 -28.07
C ALA A 7 -7.92 -48.77 -27.73
N ARG A 8 -6.74 -49.14 -28.27
CA ARG A 8 -5.48 -48.41 -28.04
C ARG A 8 -5.42 -47.05 -28.78
N SER A 9 -6.12 -46.90 -29.90
CA SER A 9 -6.21 -45.60 -30.59
C SER A 9 -7.13 -44.61 -29.89
N ASP A 10 -8.17 -45.09 -29.22
CA ASP A 10 -9.15 -44.24 -28.55
C ASP A 10 -8.56 -43.62 -27.26
N GLU A 11 -7.88 -44.41 -26.43
CA GLU A 11 -7.20 -43.93 -25.22
C GLU A 11 -6.15 -42.85 -25.53
N ALA A 12 -5.37 -43.05 -26.60
CA ALA A 12 -4.39 -42.08 -27.06
C ALA A 12 -5.04 -40.78 -27.59
N PHE A 13 -6.20 -40.89 -28.23
CA PHE A 13 -6.99 -39.73 -28.69
C PHE A 13 -7.59 -38.94 -27.53
N TRP A 14 -8.11 -39.62 -26.51
CA TRP A 14 -8.62 -38.99 -25.29
C TRP A 14 -7.52 -38.34 -24.45
N LEU A 15 -6.34 -38.97 -24.31
CA LEU A 15 -5.19 -38.34 -23.63
C LEU A 15 -4.72 -37.09 -24.38
N ARG A 16 -4.57 -37.15 -25.71
CA ARG A 16 -4.14 -36.00 -26.51
C ARG A 16 -5.15 -34.85 -26.45
N SER A 17 -6.44 -35.16 -26.51
CA SER A 17 -7.52 -34.16 -26.40
C SER A 17 -7.56 -33.53 -25.00
N ARG A 18 -7.37 -34.31 -23.93
CA ARG A 18 -7.30 -33.80 -22.54
C ARG A 18 -6.06 -32.93 -22.31
N CYS A 19 -4.89 -33.32 -22.83
CA CYS A 19 -3.69 -32.50 -22.77
C CYS A 19 -3.84 -31.19 -23.55
N LEU A 20 -4.46 -31.21 -24.73
CA LEU A 20 -4.75 -30.02 -25.52
C LEU A 20 -5.71 -29.08 -24.78
N LEU A 21 -6.79 -29.61 -24.18
CA LEU A 21 -7.74 -28.81 -23.40
C LEU A 21 -7.09 -28.21 -22.14
N ILE A 22 -6.24 -28.96 -21.44
CA ILE A 22 -5.49 -28.45 -20.28
C ILE A 22 -4.50 -27.36 -20.71
N SER A 23 -3.80 -27.55 -21.83
CA SER A 23 -2.87 -26.54 -22.35
C SER A 23 -3.58 -25.27 -22.81
N LEU A 24 -4.74 -25.39 -23.47
CA LEU A 24 -5.57 -24.24 -23.87
C LEU A 24 -6.15 -23.51 -22.66
N PHE A 25 -6.59 -24.25 -21.63
CA PHE A 25 -7.07 -23.65 -20.39
C PHE A 25 -5.95 -22.93 -19.63
N ALA A 26 -4.76 -23.53 -19.55
CA ALA A 26 -3.59 -22.89 -18.95
C ALA A 26 -3.18 -21.62 -19.71
N LEU A 27 -3.18 -21.65 -21.05
CA LEU A 27 -2.90 -20.48 -21.88
C LEU A 27 -3.94 -19.38 -21.68
N PHE A 28 -5.22 -19.75 -21.59
CA PHE A 28 -6.31 -18.82 -21.30
C PHE A 28 -6.16 -18.16 -19.93
N VAL A 29 -5.81 -18.92 -18.89
CA VAL A 29 -5.57 -18.38 -17.54
C VAL A 29 -4.35 -17.46 -17.51
N CYS A 30 -3.25 -17.81 -18.17
CA CYS A 30 -2.07 -16.95 -18.28
C CYS A 30 -2.37 -15.65 -19.04
N PHE A 31 -3.16 -15.71 -20.11
CA PHE A 31 -3.54 -14.53 -20.88
C PHE A 31 -4.43 -13.56 -20.09
N ASN A 32 -5.34 -14.08 -19.25
CA ASN A 32 -6.23 -13.26 -18.43
C ASN A 32 -5.58 -12.70 -17.16
N SER A 33 -4.40 -13.20 -16.77
CA SER A 33 -3.67 -12.73 -15.57
C SER A 33 -2.54 -11.76 -15.88
N ALA A 34 -2.19 -11.57 -17.16
CA ALA A 34 -1.19 -10.59 -17.58
C ALA A 34 -1.68 -9.15 -17.28
N GLY A 35 -0.94 -8.41 -16.43
CA GLY A 35 -1.19 -7.00 -16.14
C GLY A 35 -1.96 -6.69 -14.85
N CYS A 36 -2.24 -7.68 -14.00
CA CYS A 36 -2.84 -7.44 -12.69
C CYS A 36 -1.95 -6.55 -11.81
N SER A 37 -0.64 -6.84 -11.76
CA SER A 37 0.33 -6.08 -10.97
C SER A 37 0.52 -4.66 -11.51
N VAL A 38 0.57 -4.51 -12.83
CA VAL A 38 0.67 -3.22 -13.54
C VAL A 38 -0.52 -2.32 -13.23
N PHE A 39 -1.74 -2.86 -13.28
CA PHE A 39 -2.96 -2.13 -12.97
C PHE A 39 -3.03 -1.71 -11.49
N MET A 40 -2.57 -2.57 -10.59
CA MET A 40 -2.52 -2.26 -9.15
C MET A 40 -1.49 -1.17 -8.84
N ALA A 41 -0.30 -1.23 -9.42
CA ALA A 41 0.69 -0.16 -9.32
C ALA A 41 0.14 1.16 -9.88
N ALA A 42 -0.52 1.08 -11.05
CA ALA A 42 -1.17 2.22 -11.67
C ALA A 42 -2.33 2.78 -10.88
N LYS A 43 -2.96 2.03 -9.96
CA LYS A 43 -4.06 2.50 -9.07
C LYS A 43 -3.63 2.78 -7.63
N ALA A 44 -2.34 2.69 -7.31
CA ALA A 44 -1.84 2.91 -5.95
C ALA A 44 -2.31 4.29 -5.41
N PRO A 45 -2.68 4.39 -4.12
CA PRO A 45 -3.13 5.65 -3.55
C PRO A 45 -2.08 6.76 -3.74
N HIS A 46 -2.53 8.00 -3.87
CA HIS A 46 -1.63 9.16 -3.96
C HIS A 46 -1.10 9.53 -2.57
N LYS A 47 0.16 9.97 -2.50
CA LYS A 47 0.75 10.55 -1.30
C LYS A 47 0.10 11.92 -1.02
N ARG A 48 -0.53 12.06 0.15
CA ARG A 48 -1.12 13.31 0.65
C ARG A 48 -0.13 14.09 1.50
N ASN A 49 -0.30 15.41 1.55
CA ASN A 49 0.56 16.28 2.34
C ASN A 49 0.19 16.26 3.83
N LEU A 50 0.95 15.51 4.63
CA LEU A 50 0.77 15.44 6.09
C LEU A 50 1.21 16.72 6.82
N ALA A 51 1.94 17.62 6.17
CA ALA A 51 2.36 18.88 6.77
C ALA A 51 1.18 19.82 7.04
N VAL A 52 0.02 19.61 6.37
CA VAL A 52 -1.21 20.34 6.66
C VAL A 52 -1.72 20.08 8.09
N LEU A 53 -1.35 18.94 8.69
CA LEU A 53 -1.63 18.62 10.09
C LEU A 53 -0.65 19.30 11.06
N ALA A 54 0.11 20.31 10.62
CA ALA A 54 0.93 21.10 11.51
C ALA A 54 0.08 22.09 12.34
N PRO A 55 0.50 22.40 13.58
CA PRO A 55 -0.14 23.44 14.37
C PRO A 55 -0.22 24.78 13.62
N GLY A 56 -1.32 25.51 13.82
CA GLY A 56 -1.58 26.82 13.22
C GLY A 56 -2.39 26.78 11.93
N ASN A 57 -2.46 25.65 11.23
CA ASN A 57 -3.30 25.52 10.04
C ASN A 57 -4.78 25.51 10.41
N THR A 58 -5.60 26.04 9.50
CA THR A 58 -7.05 26.07 9.69
C THR A 58 -7.67 24.71 9.39
N ARG A 59 -8.79 24.42 10.05
CA ARG A 59 -9.59 23.23 9.79
C ARG A 59 -9.95 23.07 8.31
N THR A 60 -10.32 24.17 7.63
CA THR A 60 -10.68 24.15 6.21
C THR A 60 -9.52 23.67 5.32
N GLU A 61 -8.30 24.14 5.57
CA GLU A 61 -7.11 23.70 4.81
C GLU A 61 -6.83 22.20 5.03
N ILE A 62 -6.96 21.72 6.27
CA ILE A 62 -6.80 20.31 6.61
C ILE A 62 -7.83 19.45 5.87
N LEU A 63 -9.10 19.87 5.85
CA LEU A 63 -10.17 19.15 5.18
C LEU A 63 -10.02 19.13 3.65
N GLN A 64 -9.47 20.19 3.06
CA GLN A 64 -9.23 20.24 1.62
C GLN A 64 -8.17 19.24 1.16
N GLU A 65 -7.12 19.05 1.97
CA GLU A 65 -6.01 18.14 1.63
C GLU A 65 -6.28 16.68 2.06
N ILE A 66 -6.85 16.48 3.25
CA ILE A 66 -7.02 15.14 3.85
C ILE A 66 -8.42 14.57 3.55
N GLY A 67 -9.42 15.43 3.37
CA GLY A 67 -10.82 15.04 3.26
C GLY A 67 -11.57 15.07 4.59
N PRO A 68 -12.82 14.58 4.62
CA PRO A 68 -13.66 14.63 5.81
C PRO A 68 -13.11 13.75 6.95
N PRO A 69 -13.29 14.16 8.22
CA PRO A 69 -12.86 13.38 9.36
C PRO A 69 -13.76 12.14 9.53
N LYS A 70 -13.20 11.09 10.14
CA LYS A 70 -13.95 9.87 10.47
C LYS A 70 -14.88 10.10 11.66
N GLU A 71 -14.41 10.86 12.65
CA GLU A 71 -15.18 11.26 13.82
C GLU A 71 -14.82 12.70 14.17
N THR A 72 -15.84 13.49 14.52
CA THR A 72 -15.69 14.84 15.06
C THR A 72 -16.28 14.82 16.47
N ARG A 73 -15.47 15.13 17.47
CA ARG A 73 -15.88 15.28 18.86
C ARG A 73 -15.80 16.75 19.26
N ARG A 74 -16.84 17.24 19.93
CA ARG A 74 -16.82 18.56 20.58
C ARG A 74 -16.36 18.36 22.02
N THR A 75 -15.42 19.18 22.46
CA THR A 75 -14.85 19.17 23.81
C THR A 75 -15.05 20.55 24.43
N ASP A 76 -14.94 20.64 25.75
CA ASP A 76 -15.21 21.90 26.47
C ASP A 76 -14.27 23.04 26.05
N ASN A 77 -13.06 22.70 25.59
CA ASN A 77 -12.01 23.64 25.17
C ASN A 77 -11.83 23.73 23.63
N GLY A 78 -12.78 23.22 22.84
CA GLY A 78 -12.69 23.29 21.37
C GLY A 78 -13.27 22.07 20.64
N ARG A 79 -12.71 21.75 19.47
CA ARG A 79 -13.14 20.62 18.63
C ARG A 79 -11.97 19.66 18.41
N THR A 80 -12.27 18.38 18.31
CA THR A 80 -11.29 17.34 18.00
C THR A 80 -11.77 16.53 16.79
N ASP A 81 -10.95 16.40 15.76
CA ASP A 81 -11.25 15.58 14.58
C ASP A 81 -10.27 14.41 14.48
N SER A 82 -10.82 13.21 14.31
CA SER A 82 -10.07 11.98 14.05
C SER A 82 -10.04 11.68 12.56
N PHE A 83 -8.83 11.62 11.97
CA PHE A 83 -8.59 11.28 10.58
C PHE A 83 -7.99 9.87 10.46
N ALA A 84 -8.51 9.08 9.54
CA ALA A 84 -7.96 7.78 9.19
C ALA A 84 -7.93 7.64 7.67
N PHE A 85 -6.73 7.50 7.09
CA PHE A 85 -6.55 7.37 5.64
C PHE A 85 -5.31 6.56 5.30
N LYS A 86 -5.28 6.03 4.08
CA LYS A 86 -4.08 5.35 3.55
C LYS A 86 -3.15 6.36 2.92
N GLN A 87 -1.92 6.45 3.44
CA GLN A 87 -0.85 7.20 2.82
C GLN A 87 -0.32 6.42 1.62
N GLY A 88 -0.46 7.06 0.46
CA GLY A 88 -0.04 6.53 -0.82
C GLY A 88 1.43 6.77 -1.15
N TYR A 89 1.75 6.60 -2.43
CA TYR A 89 3.09 6.83 -2.97
C TYR A 89 3.15 8.13 -3.77
N SER A 90 4.34 8.72 -3.84
CA SER A 90 4.57 9.87 -4.71
C SER A 90 4.47 9.44 -6.18
N LEU A 91 4.14 10.38 -7.05
CA LEU A 91 4.00 10.12 -8.49
C LEU A 91 5.24 9.42 -9.10
N PRO A 92 6.50 9.83 -8.80
CA PRO A 92 7.68 9.15 -9.32
C PRO A 92 7.79 7.69 -8.86
N VAL A 93 7.44 7.40 -7.59
CA VAL A 93 7.50 6.04 -7.06
C VAL A 93 6.43 5.16 -7.70
N ARG A 94 5.23 5.69 -7.92
CA ARG A 94 4.14 4.98 -8.60
C ARG A 94 4.49 4.66 -10.05
N THR A 95 5.01 5.64 -10.78
CA THR A 95 5.44 5.45 -12.17
C THR A 95 6.62 4.49 -12.27
N GLY A 96 7.60 4.60 -11.37
CA GLY A 96 8.74 3.68 -11.32
C GLY A 96 8.32 2.24 -11.09
N ARG A 97 7.38 2.00 -10.15
CA ARG A 97 6.82 0.66 -9.91
C ARG A 97 6.05 0.14 -11.11
N PHE A 98 5.18 0.96 -11.70
CA PHE A 98 4.46 0.61 -12.92
C PHE A 98 5.43 0.18 -14.04
N LEU A 99 6.46 0.97 -14.32
CA LEU A 99 7.47 0.64 -15.32
C LEU A 99 8.25 -0.62 -14.97
N GLY A 100 8.57 -0.81 -13.68
CA GLY A 100 9.23 -2.02 -13.18
C GLY A 100 8.40 -3.27 -13.44
N HIS A 101 7.11 -3.25 -13.11
CA HIS A 101 6.18 -4.35 -13.38
C HIS A 101 6.07 -4.64 -14.88
N VAL A 102 5.86 -3.61 -15.72
CA VAL A 102 5.81 -3.78 -17.19
C VAL A 102 7.09 -4.40 -17.74
N SER A 103 8.25 -3.95 -17.26
CA SER A 103 9.55 -4.46 -17.71
C SER A 103 9.79 -5.90 -17.26
N ALA A 104 9.41 -6.22 -16.03
CA ALA A 104 9.53 -7.55 -15.45
C ALA A 104 8.55 -8.54 -16.11
N ASP A 105 7.34 -8.12 -16.44
CA ASP A 105 6.38 -8.92 -17.19
C ASP A 105 6.90 -9.23 -18.59
N LEU A 106 7.43 -8.24 -19.31
CA LEU A 106 7.97 -8.46 -20.65
C LEU A 106 9.19 -9.39 -20.64
N SER A 107 10.11 -9.19 -19.70
CA SER A 107 11.33 -10.01 -19.58
C SER A 107 11.06 -11.45 -19.12
N SER A 108 10.00 -11.66 -18.35
CA SER A 108 9.60 -12.98 -17.84
C SER A 108 8.50 -13.65 -18.67
N LEU A 109 8.10 -13.04 -19.80
CA LEU A 109 6.97 -13.48 -20.64
C LEU A 109 5.67 -13.64 -19.84
N GLY A 110 5.44 -12.77 -18.86
CA GLY A 110 4.25 -12.75 -18.00
C GLY A 110 4.34 -13.62 -16.74
N LEU A 111 5.46 -14.30 -16.48
CA LEU A 111 5.64 -15.08 -15.24
C LEU A 111 5.77 -14.20 -14.00
N TRP A 112 6.20 -12.95 -14.15
CA TRP A 112 6.38 -12.00 -13.05
C TRP A 112 5.08 -11.75 -12.29
N GLU A 113 3.91 -11.85 -12.92
CA GLU A 113 2.62 -11.69 -12.26
C GLU A 113 2.40 -12.62 -11.05
N ILE A 114 2.99 -13.82 -11.06
CA ILE A 114 2.91 -14.79 -9.93
C ILE A 114 3.55 -14.22 -8.65
N VAL A 115 4.60 -13.40 -8.81
CA VAL A 115 5.36 -12.81 -7.69
C VAL A 115 4.97 -11.34 -7.48
N GLY A 116 4.81 -10.59 -8.58
CA GLY A 116 4.51 -9.18 -8.60
C GLY A 116 3.13 -8.85 -8.02
N THR A 117 2.08 -9.62 -8.34
CA THR A 117 0.73 -9.37 -7.81
C THR A 117 0.64 -9.51 -6.28
N PRO A 118 1.13 -10.60 -5.64
CA PRO A 118 1.12 -10.68 -4.18
C PRO A 118 2.02 -9.63 -3.54
N LEU A 119 3.16 -9.29 -4.15
CA LEU A 119 4.03 -8.21 -3.70
C LEU A 119 3.28 -6.87 -3.69
N GLU A 120 2.59 -6.55 -4.78
CA GLU A 120 1.89 -5.27 -4.91
C GLU A 120 0.71 -5.14 -3.95
N THR A 121 0.06 -6.26 -3.60
CA THR A 121 -0.94 -6.34 -2.52
C THR A 121 -0.33 -6.00 -1.16
N ALA A 122 0.88 -6.49 -0.93
CA ALA A 122 1.62 -6.31 0.30
C ALA A 122 2.17 -4.86 0.46
N PHE A 123 2.33 -4.15 -0.66
CA PHE A 123 2.82 -2.78 -0.75
C PHE A 123 1.73 -1.75 -1.13
N GLN A 124 0.47 -1.92 -0.69
CA GLN A 124 -0.67 -1.01 -0.97
C GLN A 124 -0.72 0.28 -0.12
N GLY A 125 0.44 0.81 0.26
CA GLY A 125 0.54 2.01 1.10
C GLY A 125 0.43 1.70 2.59
N GLU A 126 0.41 2.75 3.41
CA GLU A 126 0.44 2.63 4.87
C GLU A 126 -0.73 3.37 5.52
N ASP A 127 -1.42 2.71 6.46
CA ASP A 127 -2.52 3.32 7.22
C ASP A 127 -2.01 4.39 8.19
N VAL A 128 -2.51 5.62 8.04
CA VAL A 128 -2.26 6.76 8.92
C VAL A 128 -3.53 7.07 9.69
N ALA A 129 -3.39 7.16 11.01
CA ALA A 129 -4.42 7.61 11.92
C ALA A 129 -3.88 8.78 12.74
N ALA A 130 -4.55 9.92 12.66
CA ALA A 130 -4.16 11.15 13.34
C ALA A 130 -5.38 11.83 13.94
N GLU A 131 -5.23 12.35 15.15
CA GLU A 131 -6.23 13.11 15.87
C GLU A 131 -5.75 14.56 15.98
N VAL A 132 -6.57 15.51 15.53
CA VAL A 132 -6.26 16.93 15.50
C VAL A 132 -7.17 17.64 16.48
N VAL A 133 -6.59 18.37 17.42
CA VAL A 133 -7.33 19.21 18.36
C VAL A 133 -7.24 20.66 17.91
N TYR A 134 -8.40 21.31 17.83
CA TYR A 134 -8.57 22.69 17.39
C TYR A 134 -8.88 23.62 18.57
N ASP A 135 -8.43 24.86 18.46
CA ASP A 135 -8.86 25.98 19.31
C ASP A 135 -10.25 26.52 18.91
N GLU A 136 -10.69 27.58 19.58
CA GLU A 136 -11.96 28.26 19.30
C GLU A 136 -11.99 28.95 17.92
N ASP A 137 -10.83 29.29 17.37
CA ASP A 137 -10.66 29.87 16.03
C ASP A 137 -10.55 28.81 14.92
N GLU A 138 -10.85 27.54 15.24
CA GLU A 138 -10.72 26.38 14.35
C GLU A 138 -9.31 26.17 13.78
N ARG A 139 -8.27 26.55 14.53
CA ARG A 139 -6.86 26.29 14.20
C ARG A 139 -6.33 25.09 14.97
N ALA A 140 -5.53 24.28 14.30
CA ALA A 140 -4.91 23.11 14.92
C ALA A 140 -3.91 23.54 16.00
N GLN A 141 -4.09 23.09 17.24
CA GLN A 141 -3.12 23.32 18.32
C GLN A 141 -2.08 22.20 18.39
N TYR A 142 -2.54 20.95 18.39
CA TYR A 142 -1.68 19.78 18.46
C TYR A 142 -2.29 18.60 17.71
N VAL A 143 -1.42 17.69 17.28
CA VAL A 143 -1.80 16.50 16.52
C VAL A 143 -1.16 15.28 17.13
N GLU A 144 -2.00 14.30 17.46
CA GLU A 144 -1.59 13.01 17.98
C GLU A 144 -1.69 11.97 16.87
N TYR A 145 -0.62 11.19 16.64
CA TYR A 145 -0.61 10.14 15.63
C TYR A 145 -0.74 8.78 16.29
N SER A 146 -1.87 8.13 16.07
CA SER A 146 -2.10 6.74 16.50
C SER A 146 -1.39 5.74 15.58
N SER A 147 -1.16 6.10 14.30
CA SER A 147 -0.34 5.30 13.38
C SER A 147 0.30 6.15 12.28
N GLY A 148 1.46 5.73 11.77
CA GLY A 148 2.11 6.35 10.61
C GLY A 148 2.81 7.69 10.87
N ALA A 149 3.16 7.98 12.12
CA ALA A 149 3.80 9.25 12.52
C ALA A 149 5.10 9.56 11.73
N HIS A 150 5.89 8.53 11.37
CA HIS A 150 7.15 8.69 10.62
C HIS A 150 6.94 9.24 9.21
N LEU A 151 5.76 9.06 8.62
CA LEU A 151 5.45 9.53 7.27
C LEU A 151 5.40 11.06 7.19
N ARG A 152 5.17 11.74 8.32
CA ARG A 152 5.24 13.21 8.40
C ARG A 152 6.66 13.72 8.20
N TYR A 153 7.65 13.03 8.75
CA TYR A 153 9.06 13.42 8.71
C TYR A 153 9.78 12.95 7.43
N GLY A 154 9.03 12.52 6.41
CA GLY A 154 9.60 12.02 5.16
C GLY A 154 10.06 10.56 5.22
N GLY A 155 9.65 9.80 6.23
CA GLY A 155 9.90 8.37 6.29
C GLY A 155 9.31 7.62 5.08
N PRO A 156 9.92 6.50 4.66
CA PRO A 156 9.39 5.70 3.56
C PRO A 156 8.07 5.03 3.94
N THR A 157 7.18 4.89 2.97
CA THR A 157 6.00 4.03 3.08
C THR A 157 6.48 2.58 3.02
N LEU A 158 6.41 1.88 4.16
CA LEU A 158 6.94 0.52 4.30
C LEU A 158 5.81 -0.51 4.30
N ALA A 159 6.13 -1.71 3.81
CA ALA A 159 5.21 -2.83 3.94
C ALA A 159 5.08 -3.26 5.40
N ARG A 160 3.93 -3.84 5.74
CA ARG A 160 3.54 -4.13 7.13
C ARG A 160 4.60 -4.88 7.94
N TRP A 161 5.32 -5.82 7.34
CA TRP A 161 6.34 -6.65 8.01
C TRP A 161 7.72 -5.99 8.10
N LEU A 162 7.99 -4.95 7.32
CA LEU A 162 9.23 -4.15 7.39
C LEU A 162 9.10 -2.97 8.35
N ARG A 163 7.90 -2.73 8.90
CA ARG A 163 7.65 -1.63 9.83
C ARG A 163 8.31 -1.92 11.18
N PRO A 164 9.17 -1.03 11.68
CA PRO A 164 9.67 -1.12 13.04
C PRO A 164 8.49 -1.10 14.03
N LYS A 165 8.49 -1.98 15.02
CA LYS A 165 7.42 -2.05 16.06
C LYS A 165 7.53 -0.94 17.12
N TRP A 166 8.13 0.20 16.81
CA TRP A 166 8.23 1.28 17.79
C TRP A 166 6.82 1.73 18.18
N LYS A 167 6.52 1.69 19.48
CA LYS A 167 5.34 2.35 20.04
C LYS A 167 5.61 3.85 19.92
N MET A 168 5.14 4.47 18.85
CA MET A 168 5.17 5.92 18.71
C MET A 168 4.18 6.47 19.75
N GLN A 169 4.68 6.77 20.95
CA GLN A 169 3.93 7.56 21.92
C GLN A 169 3.69 8.92 21.29
N ALA A 170 2.46 9.41 21.48
CA ALA A 170 1.97 10.72 21.11
C ALA A 170 3.10 11.76 21.12
N ALA A 171 3.52 12.21 19.94
CA ALA A 171 4.34 13.40 19.85
C ALA A 171 3.43 14.59 20.19
N LYS A 172 3.28 14.91 21.49
CA LYS A 172 2.91 16.26 21.88
C LYS A 172 4.01 17.18 21.33
N LEU A 173 3.68 17.96 20.30
CA LEU A 173 4.59 18.94 19.72
C LEU A 173 4.93 19.98 20.79
N GLY A 174 6.04 19.73 21.51
CA GLY A 174 6.51 20.45 22.69
C GLY A 174 7.60 19.69 23.45
N GLU A 175 7.64 18.36 23.34
CA GLU A 175 8.69 17.51 23.92
C GLU A 175 9.26 16.58 22.85
N LEU A 176 10.22 17.07 22.05
CA LEU A 176 11.11 16.18 21.32
C LEU A 176 12.26 15.78 22.26
N PRO A 177 12.61 14.49 22.40
CA PRO A 177 13.95 14.15 22.83
C PRO A 177 14.89 14.64 21.73
N SER A 178 15.60 15.72 22.03
CA SER A 178 16.74 16.17 21.26
C SER A 178 17.70 15.01 21.08
N THR A 179 18.11 14.77 19.83
CA THR A 179 19.33 14.02 19.49
C THR A 179 19.42 12.60 20.05
N GLY A 180 18.80 11.65 19.37
CA GLY A 180 19.20 10.24 19.39
C GLY A 180 20.01 9.91 18.14
N VAL A 181 21.27 10.33 18.14
CA VAL A 181 22.29 9.86 17.19
C VAL A 181 22.24 8.34 17.11
N ILE A 182 22.42 7.83 15.90
CA ILE A 182 22.69 6.42 15.57
C ILE A 182 23.67 5.85 16.59
N GLN A 183 23.19 5.07 17.55
CA GLN A 183 24.02 4.09 18.23
C GLN A 183 23.75 2.75 17.57
N ALA A 184 24.51 2.51 16.49
CA ALA A 184 24.78 1.17 16.04
C ALA A 184 25.47 0.44 17.20
N SER A 185 24.67 -0.23 18.03
CA SER A 185 25.17 -1.21 18.97
C SER A 185 25.56 -2.44 18.16
N GLY A 186 26.80 -2.44 17.67
CA GLY A 186 27.51 -3.68 17.43
C GLY A 186 27.69 -4.39 18.76
N THR A 187 27.31 -5.66 18.78
CA THR A 187 27.77 -6.68 19.74
C THR A 187 27.66 -7.99 18.96
N GLU A 188 28.77 -8.44 18.39
CA GLU A 188 29.64 -9.51 18.92
C GLU A 188 29.21 -10.90 18.42
#